data_AF-A0A1G7D0D7-F1
#
_entry.id   AF-A0A1G7D0D7-F1
#
_cell.length_a   1.000
_cell.length_b   1.000
_cell.length_c   1.000
_cell.angle_alpha   90.00
_cell.angle_beta   90.00
_cell.angle_gamma   90.00
#
_symmetry.space_group_name_H-M   'P 1'
#
loop_
_entity.id
_entity.type
_entity.pdbx_description
1 polymer ?
#
loop_
_entity_poly.entity_id
_entity_poly.type
_entity_poly.pdbx_seq_one_letter_code
_entity_poly.pdbx_strand_id
1 'polypeptide(L)'
;MYRKDLITAEIQKLAEVLARIMGLKLEGKFKEAQSLFNESMEKSFALPVNLLKGADLAAFEKWLNESDLAPEKLDSLSEFLYYELGISAERNLIIAPKLNFVYQFLSDRHKIVHLVNLHRQKTIQQYLR
;
A
#
# COMPACT_ATOMS: atom_id res chain seq x y z
N MET A 1 -7.80 16.04 -21.03
CA MET A 1 -8.35 16.74 -19.85
C MET A 1 -9.04 15.74 -18.94
N TYR A 2 -10.20 15.17 -19.32
CA TYR A 2 -10.98 14.22 -18.50
C TYR A 2 -10.24 13.09 -17.75
N ARG A 3 -9.36 12.31 -18.38
CA ARG A 3 -8.72 11.16 -17.70
C ARG A 3 -7.75 11.55 -16.58
N LYS A 4 -7.01 12.65 -16.75
CA LYS A 4 -6.03 13.12 -15.75
C LYS A 4 -6.72 13.74 -14.53
N ASP A 5 -7.83 14.43 -14.76
CA ASP A 5 -8.61 15.06 -13.69
C ASP A 5 -9.30 14.00 -12.81
N LEU A 6 -9.79 12.92 -13.42
CA LEU A 6 -10.38 11.78 -12.72
C LEU A 6 -9.36 11.03 -11.84
N ILE A 7 -8.17 10.75 -12.37
CA ILE A 7 -7.10 10.09 -11.60
C ILE A 7 -6.70 10.99 -10.43
N THR A 8 -6.49 12.29 -10.66
CA THR A 8 -6.12 13.24 -9.60
C THR A 8 -7.16 13.26 -8.46
N ALA A 9 -8.45 13.30 -8.80
CA ALA A 9 -9.53 13.27 -7.82
C ALA A 9 -9.55 11.94 -7.02
N GLU A 10 -9.26 10.82 -7.68
CA GLU A 10 -9.16 9.52 -7.02
C GLU A 10 -7.97 9.47 -6.03
N ILE A 11 -6.80 9.97 -6.44
CA ILE A 11 -5.61 10.05 -5.56
C ILE A 11 -5.86 10.96 -4.36
N GLN A 12 -6.52 12.12 -4.56
CA GLN A 12 -6.91 13.00 -3.46
C GLN A 12 -7.83 12.29 -2.47
N LYS A 13 -8.85 11.57 -2.97
CA LYS A 13 -9.75 10.78 -2.12
C LYS A 13 -9.00 9.69 -1.34
N LEU A 14 -8.03 9.02 -1.96
CA LEU A 14 -7.20 8.03 -1.28
C LEU A 14 -6.34 8.66 -0.17
N ALA A 15 -5.78 9.84 -0.41
CA ALA A 15 -5.02 10.58 0.60
C ALA A 15 -5.90 11.00 1.79
N GLU A 16 -7.12 11.48 1.55
CA GLU A 16 -8.08 11.80 2.61
C GLU A 16 -8.47 10.58 3.44
N VAL A 17 -8.70 9.44 2.79
CA VAL A 17 -9.00 8.17 3.46
C VAL A 17 -7.82 7.74 4.33
N LEU A 18 -6.58 7.82 3.82
CA LEU A 18 -5.39 7.48 4.59
C LEU A 18 -5.23 8.40 5.81
N ALA A 19 -5.40 9.71 5.63
CA ALA A 19 -5.36 10.68 6.72
C ALA A 19 -6.39 10.36 7.80
N ARG A 20 -7.61 9.96 7.41
CA ARG A 20 -8.65 9.51 8.34
C ARG A 20 -8.27 8.23 9.08
N ILE A 21 -7.68 7.24 8.41
CA ILE A 21 -7.17 6.02 9.05
C ILE A 21 -6.12 6.38 10.10
N MET A 22 -5.18 7.26 9.77
CA MET A 22 -4.15 7.73 10.68
C MET A 22 -4.75 8.45 11.89
N GLY A 23 -5.72 9.34 11.69
CA GLY A 23 -6.44 10.02 12.77
C GLY A 23 -7.14 9.05 13.72
N LEU A 24 -7.84 8.05 13.18
CA LEU A 24 -8.48 7.00 13.99
C LEU A 24 -7.46 6.19 14.80
N LYS A 25 -6.28 5.87 14.24
CA LYS A 25 -5.20 5.20 14.98
C LYS A 25 -4.70 6.06 16.15
N LEU A 26 -4.55 7.38 15.96
CA LEU A 26 -4.15 8.31 17.02
C LEU A 26 -5.20 8.44 18.13
N GLU A 27 -6.48 8.36 17.77
CA GLU A 27 -7.60 8.37 18.72
C GLU A 27 -7.79 7.02 19.45
N GLY A 28 -6.97 6.00 19.16
CA GLY A 28 -7.10 4.66 19.73
C GLY A 28 -8.24 3.82 19.14
N LYS A 29 -8.89 4.29 18.07
CA LYS A 29 -10.00 3.63 17.37
C LYS A 29 -9.49 2.60 16.35
N PHE A 30 -8.67 1.66 16.81
CA PHE A 30 -7.96 0.71 15.93
C PHE A 30 -8.89 -0.18 15.11
N LYS A 31 -10.05 -0.59 15.65
CA LYS A 31 -11.03 -1.41 14.91
C LYS A 31 -11.63 -0.65 13.73
N GLU A 32 -11.98 0.61 13.93
CA GLU A 32 -12.52 1.48 12.86
C GLU A 32 -11.45 1.75 11.80
N ALA A 33 -10.22 2.07 12.23
CA ALA A 33 -9.09 2.25 11.35
C ALA A 33 -8.82 1.01 10.49
N GLN A 34 -8.84 -0.18 11.11
CA GLN A 34 -8.65 -1.45 10.39
C GLN A 34 -9.79 -1.75 9.42
N SER A 35 -11.04 -1.46 9.81
CA SER A 35 -12.20 -1.64 8.93
C SER A 35 -12.09 -0.76 7.69
N LEU A 36 -11.76 0.52 7.87
CA LEU A 36 -11.59 1.47 6.76
C LEU A 36 -10.40 1.09 5.87
N PHE A 37 -9.30 0.62 6.46
CA PHE A 37 -8.16 0.08 5.72
C PHE A 37 -8.58 -1.11 4.84
N ASN A 38 -9.24 -2.12 5.43
CA ASN A 38 -9.68 -3.32 4.70
C ASN A 38 -10.63 -2.96 3.56
N GLU A 39 -11.60 -2.07 3.82
CA GLU A 39 -12.51 -1.57 2.80
C GLU A 39 -11.77 -0.87 1.65
N SER A 40 -10.74 -0.08 1.97
CA SER A 40 -9.92 0.60 0.96
C SER A 40 -9.17 -0.39 0.09
N MET A 41 -8.59 -1.44 0.67
CA MET A 41 -7.91 -2.50 -0.08
C MET A 41 -8.85 -3.15 -1.10
N GLU A 42 -10.05 -3.55 -0.67
CA GLU A 42 -10.99 -4.25 -1.54
C GLU A 42 -11.65 -3.33 -2.57
N LYS A 43 -12.16 -2.17 -2.15
CA LYS A 43 -12.97 -1.31 -3.01
C LYS A 43 -12.13 -0.39 -3.89
N SER A 44 -11.05 0.16 -3.35
CA SER A 44 -10.24 1.10 -4.12
C SER A 44 -9.17 0.38 -4.92
N PHE A 45 -8.46 -0.58 -4.32
CA PHE A 45 -7.33 -1.24 -4.98
C PHE A 45 -7.68 -2.57 -5.64
N ALA A 46 -8.89 -3.09 -5.43
CA ALA A 46 -9.26 -4.46 -5.82
C ALA A 46 -8.25 -5.49 -5.29
N LEU A 47 -7.70 -5.23 -4.11
CA LEU A 47 -6.73 -6.05 -3.39
C LEU A 47 -7.44 -6.87 -2.31
N PRO A 48 -7.58 -8.19 -2.48
CA PRO A 48 -8.16 -9.05 -1.47
C PRO A 48 -7.36 -9.00 -0.15
N VAL A 49 -8.03 -8.71 0.97
CA VAL A 49 -7.36 -8.52 2.27
C VAL A 49 -6.67 -9.80 2.76
N ASN A 50 -7.12 -10.98 2.35
CA ASN A 50 -6.47 -12.25 2.65
C ASN A 50 -5.02 -12.31 2.12
N LEU A 51 -4.72 -11.65 0.98
CA LEU A 51 -3.35 -11.54 0.48
C LEU A 51 -2.46 -10.71 1.41
N LEU A 52 -3.04 -9.83 2.22
CA LEU A 52 -2.32 -9.05 3.23
C LEU A 52 -2.25 -9.74 4.60
N LYS A 53 -2.87 -10.90 4.79
CA LYS A 53 -2.84 -11.64 6.07
C LYS A 53 -1.85 -12.81 6.07
N GLY A 54 -1.59 -13.43 4.92
CA GLY A 54 -0.69 -14.57 4.79
C GLY A 54 0.73 -14.17 4.37
N ALA A 55 1.70 -15.04 4.63
CA ALA A 55 3.07 -14.90 4.12
C ALA A 55 3.23 -15.28 2.64
N ASP A 56 2.14 -15.67 1.96
CA ASP A 56 2.15 -16.03 0.54
C ASP A 56 2.43 -14.80 -0.33
N LEU A 57 3.70 -14.62 -0.66
CA LEU A 57 4.17 -13.57 -1.53
C LEU A 57 3.84 -13.86 -2.99
N ALA A 58 3.81 -15.13 -3.41
CA ALA A 58 3.58 -15.52 -4.80
C ALA A 58 2.15 -15.16 -5.24
N ALA A 59 1.16 -15.37 -4.36
CA ALA A 59 -0.21 -14.94 -4.64
C ALA A 59 -0.34 -13.41 -4.76
N PHE A 60 0.40 -12.65 -3.94
CA PHE A 60 0.43 -11.19 -4.02
C PHE A 60 1.14 -10.71 -5.30
N GLU A 61 2.26 -11.33 -5.67
CA GLU A 61 2.98 -11.03 -6.90
C GLU A 61 2.11 -11.30 -8.13
N LYS A 62 1.39 -12.42 -8.16
CA LYS A 62 0.44 -12.72 -9.22
C LYS A 62 -0.63 -11.65 -9.32
N TRP A 63 -1.26 -11.29 -8.20
CA TRP A 63 -2.25 -10.21 -8.15
C TRP A 63 -1.69 -8.90 -8.69
N LEU A 64 -0.48 -8.50 -8.28
CA LEU A 64 0.11 -7.24 -8.70
C LEU A 64 0.38 -7.21 -10.22
N ASN A 65 0.87 -8.31 -10.79
CA ASN A 65 1.12 -8.45 -12.22
C ASN A 65 -0.16 -8.46 -13.06
N GLU A 66 -1.26 -8.99 -12.51
CA GLU A 66 -2.58 -9.02 -13.14
C GLU A 66 -3.39 -7.72 -12.89
N SER A 67 -2.96 -6.89 -11.95
CA SER A 67 -3.63 -5.62 -11.64
C SER A 67 -3.41 -4.60 -12.75
N ASP A 68 -4.48 -3.93 -13.19
CA ASP A 68 -4.43 -2.81 -14.14
C ASP A 68 -4.40 -1.46 -13.39
N LEU A 69 -3.76 -1.44 -12.21
CA LEU A 69 -3.67 -0.23 -11.40
C LEU A 69 -2.71 0.76 -12.07
N ALA A 70 -3.18 2.00 -12.22
CA ALA A 70 -2.33 3.09 -12.68
C ALA A 70 -1.17 3.32 -11.69
N PRO A 71 0.02 3.73 -12.16
CA PRO A 71 1.18 3.96 -11.31
C PRO A 71 0.92 4.88 -10.11
N GLU A 72 0.13 5.95 -10.28
CA GLU A 72 -0.23 6.88 -9.19
C GLU A 72 -1.03 6.18 -8.08
N LYS A 73 -1.86 5.21 -8.47
CA LYS A 73 -2.68 4.42 -7.56
C LYS A 73 -1.85 3.34 -6.86
N LEU A 74 -0.87 2.75 -7.56
CA LEU A 74 0.12 1.87 -6.94
C LEU A 74 1.02 2.63 -5.95
N ASP A 75 1.40 3.85 -6.26
CA ASP A 75 2.13 4.73 -5.33
C ASP A 75 1.29 5.00 -4.08
N SER A 76 0.00 5.33 -4.25
CA SER A 76 -0.94 5.46 -3.13
C SER A 76 -1.06 4.16 -2.31
N LEU A 77 -1.17 3.00 -2.95
CA LEU A 77 -1.19 1.70 -2.24
C LEU A 77 0.07 1.52 -1.39
N SER A 78 1.23 1.93 -1.90
CA SER A 78 2.50 1.82 -1.17
C SER A 78 2.49 2.61 0.14
N GLU A 79 1.85 3.79 0.17
CA GLU A 79 1.65 4.57 1.40
C GLU A 79 0.80 3.79 2.41
N PHE A 80 -0.35 3.25 1.99
CA PHE A 80 -1.22 2.46 2.87
C PHE A 80 -0.49 1.27 3.49
N LEU A 81 0.28 0.54 2.69
CA LEU A 81 1.08 -0.60 3.16
C LEU A 81 2.22 -0.15 4.08
N TYR A 82 2.86 1.00 3.80
CA TYR A 82 3.92 1.54 4.66
C TYR A 82 3.42 1.84 6.08
N TYR A 83 2.20 2.38 6.21
CA TYR A 83 1.57 2.66 7.52
C TYR A 83 1.08 1.42 8.27
N GLU A 84 1.20 0.24 7.68
CA GLU A 84 1.00 -1.04 8.37
C GLU A 84 2.30 -1.58 9.00
N LEU A 85 3.45 -1.02 8.62
CA LEU A 85 4.72 -1.32 9.27
C LEU A 85 4.80 -0.67 10.65
N GLY A 86 5.55 -1.30 11.55
CA GLY A 86 5.75 -0.84 12.92
C GLY A 86 4.62 -1.21 13.90
N ILE A 87 3.51 -1.78 13.42
CA ILE A 87 2.40 -2.22 14.27
C ILE A 87 2.80 -3.44 15.11
N SER A 88 3.39 -4.47 14.48
CA SER A 88 3.91 -5.65 15.17
C SER A 88 5.00 -6.32 14.33
N ALA A 89 5.83 -7.17 14.95
CA ALA A 89 6.88 -7.90 14.25
C ALA A 89 6.27 -8.85 13.19
N GLU A 90 5.19 -9.54 13.52
CA GLU A 90 4.47 -10.44 12.62
C GLU A 90 3.89 -9.68 11.43
N ARG A 91 3.30 -8.50 11.68
CA ARG A 91 2.76 -7.65 10.61
C ARG A 91 3.87 -7.18 9.67
N ASN A 92 5.02 -6.81 10.23
CA ASN A 92 6.18 -6.39 9.44
C ASN A 92 6.66 -7.50 8.50
N LEU A 93 6.79 -8.74 9.00
CA LEU A 93 7.21 -9.89 8.17
C LEU A 93 6.25 -10.16 7.00
N ILE A 94 4.96 -9.86 7.17
CA ILE A 94 3.94 -10.08 6.13
C ILE A 94 3.91 -8.95 5.11
N ILE A 95 4.05 -7.70 5.55
CA ILE A 95 3.85 -6.49 4.72
C ILE A 95 5.14 -6.03 4.04
N ALA A 96 6.29 -6.14 4.72
CA ALA A 96 7.57 -5.68 4.20
C ALA A 96 7.93 -6.29 2.84
N PRO A 97 7.82 -7.62 2.61
CA PRO A 97 8.14 -8.21 1.31
C PRO A 97 7.20 -7.72 0.20
N LYS A 98 5.91 -7.57 0.50
CA LYS A 98 4.88 -7.13 -0.45
C LYS A 98 5.08 -5.67 -0.86
N LEU A 99 5.34 -4.81 0.13
CA LEU A 99 5.65 -3.41 -0.12
C LEU A 99 6.94 -3.25 -0.93
N ASN A 100 7.97 -4.04 -0.62
CA ASN A 100 9.19 -4.06 -1.43
C ASN A 100 8.88 -4.43 -2.89
N PHE A 101 8.01 -5.41 -3.12
CA PHE A 101 7.60 -5.81 -4.45
C PHE A 101 6.82 -4.72 -5.20
N VAL A 102 5.94 -3.99 -4.53
CA VAL A 102 5.26 -2.80 -5.11
C VAL A 102 6.28 -1.74 -5.54
N TYR A 103 7.29 -1.45 -4.73
CA TYR A 103 8.33 -0.48 -5.09
C TYR A 103 9.18 -0.96 -6.27
N GLN A 104 9.54 -2.24 -6.33
CA GLN A 104 10.25 -2.82 -7.47
C GLN A 104 9.39 -2.69 -8.74
N PHE A 105 8.10 -3.03 -8.66
CA PHE A 105 7.18 -2.92 -9.78
C PHE A 105 7.05 -1.47 -10.31
N LEU A 106 6.94 -0.49 -9.41
CA LEU A 106 6.91 0.94 -9.75
C LEU A 106 8.22 1.41 -10.42
N SER A 107 9.35 0.97 -9.90
CA SER A 107 10.68 1.29 -10.44
C SER A 107 10.87 0.67 -11.83
N ASP A 108 10.60 -0.62 -11.97
CA ASP A 108 10.94 -1.40 -13.16
C ASP A 108 9.98 -1.12 -14.32
N ARG A 109 8.68 -1.01 -14.04
CA ARG A 109 7.66 -0.82 -15.10
C ARG A 109 7.36 0.65 -15.40
N HIS A 110 7.42 1.53 -14.40
CA HIS A 110 7.00 2.92 -14.57
C HIS A 110 8.17 3.90 -14.52
N LYS A 111 9.40 3.43 -14.26
CA LYS A 111 10.60 4.27 -14.07
C LYS A 111 10.41 5.33 -12.98
N ILE A 112 9.48 5.08 -12.06
CA ILE A 112 9.20 5.96 -10.93
C ILE A 112 10.20 5.61 -9.84
N VAL A 113 11.33 6.31 -9.84
CA VAL A 113 12.31 6.26 -8.75
C VAL A 113 12.06 7.46 -7.84
N HIS A 114 11.06 7.35 -6.95
CA HIS A 114 10.91 8.36 -5.89
C HIS A 114 12.06 8.22 -4.89
N LEU A 115 12.76 9.33 -4.62
CA LEU A 115 13.83 9.39 -3.61
C LEU A 115 13.34 8.91 -2.23
N VAL A 116 12.05 9.13 -1.96
CA VAL A 116 11.34 8.64 -0.78
C VAL A 116 11.26 7.10 -0.76
N ASN A 117 11.00 6.45 -1.89
CA ASN A 117 10.91 4.99 -2.00
C ASN A 117 12.27 4.33 -1.76
N LEU A 118 13.37 4.94 -2.20
CA LEU A 118 14.73 4.48 -1.90
C LEU A 118 15.05 4.53 -0.40
N HIS A 119 14.65 5.61 0.29
CA HIS A 119 14.83 5.70 1.74
C HIS A 119 13.97 4.67 2.48
N ARG A 120 12.71 4.51 2.07
CA ARG A 120 11.78 3.53 2.65
C ARG A 120 12.19 2.09 2.38
N GLN A 121 12.76 1.78 1.21
CA GLN A 121 13.33 0.46 0.93
C GLN A 121 14.45 0.12 1.91
N LYS A 122 15.33 1.07 2.26
CA LYS A 122 16.34 0.85 3.31
C LYS A 122 15.72 0.56 4.67
N THR A 123 14.65 1.27 5.02
CA THR A 123 13.88 1.01 6.24
C THR A 123 13.19 -0.36 6.19
N ILE A 124 12.69 -0.81 5.04
CA ILE A 124 12.03 -2.11 4.89
C ILE A 124 13.03 -3.27 5.02
N GLN A 125 14.26 -3.10 4.52
CA GLN A 125 15.30 -4.13 4.63
C GLN A 125 15.58 -4.56 6.07
N GLN A 126 15.33 -3.71 7.07
CA GLN A 126 15.50 -4.09 8.48
C GLN A 126 14.52 -5.18 8.95
N TYR A 127 13.40 -5.36 8.23
CA TYR A 127 12.36 -6.34 8.52
C TYR A 127 12.43 -7.59 7.64
N LEU A 128 13.31 -7.61 6.63
CA LEU A 128 13.48 -8.72 5.67
C LEU A 128 14.65 -9.65 6.04
N ARG A 129 15.18 -9.55 7.26
CA ARG A 129 16.29 -10.37 7.74
C ARG A 129 15.84 -11.76 8.17
#